data_AF-A0A022QSS7-F1
#
_entry.id   AF-A0A022QSS7-F1
#
_cell.length_a   1.000
_cell.length_b   1.000
_cell.length_c   1.000
_cell.angle_alpha   90.00
_cell.angle_beta   90.00
_cell.angle_gamma   90.00
#
_symmetry.space_group_name_H-M   'P 1'
#
loop_
_entity.id
_entity.type
_entity.pdbx_description
1 polymer ?
#
loop_
_entity_poly.entity_id
_entity_poly.type
_entity_poly.pdbx_seq_one_letter_code
_entity_poly.pdbx_strand_id
1 'polypeptide(L)'
;HFVQAAFWYGLVVHVRIYPIIYALPIILLLDPLHFQRGKKPAIVDWSCRTSKKSRDPINNKITRSQYIWNFFVKLFTRRRVVFATVAGSTFLVFTGLCFFLYGWEFLHEALLYHLTRTDPRHNFSIYFYHIYLHYEREFSILEKLVSFLPQFTVQLVLIYRFALDLPFCLFLQTLAFVAFNKVITAQYFVWFFCLLPLILPWRKMELKWKGLGCISLWIGAQTHWLLWGYLLEFRGKNVFFQLWMTSLFFLTANTFVIINVIRSHLYCPLFEKSQSNSGDGLKAE
;
A
#
# COMPACT_ATOMS: atom_id res chain seq x y z
N HIS A 1 -23.75 6.77 6.87
CA HIS A 1 -22.39 6.24 7.15
C HIS A 1 -21.46 6.20 5.93
N PHE A 2 -21.90 5.82 4.72
CA PHE A 2 -21.00 5.75 3.55
C PHE A 2 -20.36 7.09 3.13
N VAL A 3 -21.17 8.14 2.96
CA VAL A 3 -20.68 9.48 2.59
C VAL A 3 -19.74 10.04 3.66
N GLN A 4 -20.05 9.79 4.94
CA GLN A 4 -19.21 10.17 6.06
C GLN A 4 -17.83 9.47 6.01
N ALA A 5 -17.76 8.19 5.64
CA ALA A 5 -16.49 7.50 5.45
C ALA A 5 -15.67 8.11 4.30
N ALA A 6 -16.32 8.48 3.19
CA ALA A 6 -15.65 9.16 2.07
C ALA A 6 -15.10 10.54 2.48
N PHE A 7 -15.88 11.31 3.25
CA PHE A 7 -15.44 12.60 3.80
C PHE A 7 -14.21 12.43 4.70
N TRP A 8 -14.26 11.54 5.70
CA TRP A 8 -13.13 11.31 6.59
C TRP A 8 -11.89 10.81 5.85
N TYR A 9 -12.06 9.95 4.85
CA TYR A 9 -10.97 9.50 4.01
C TYR A 9 -10.31 10.67 3.26
N GLY A 10 -11.10 11.52 2.59
CA GLY A 10 -10.59 12.70 1.90
C GLY A 10 -9.85 13.67 2.84
N LEU A 11 -10.39 13.88 4.04
CA LEU A 11 -9.77 14.71 5.08
C LEU A 11 -8.43 14.13 5.55
N VAL A 12 -8.37 12.82 5.83
CA VAL A 12 -7.13 12.15 6.25
C VAL A 12 -6.04 12.25 5.17
N VAL A 13 -6.41 12.08 3.89
CA VAL A 13 -5.49 12.23 2.75
C VAL A 13 -4.99 13.67 2.61
N HIS A 14 -5.82 14.66 2.94
CA HIS A 14 -5.38 16.06 2.97
C HIS A 14 -4.37 16.32 4.10
N VAL A 15 -4.63 15.81 5.31
CA VAL A 15 -3.75 16.00 6.47
C VAL A 15 -2.40 15.28 6.29
N ARG A 16 -2.41 14.09 5.69
CA ARG A 16 -1.20 13.37 5.29
C ARG A 16 -1.45 12.71 3.95
N ILE A 17 -0.57 12.93 2.97
CA ILE A 17 -0.80 12.46 1.60
C ILE A 17 -0.72 10.93 1.44
N TYR A 18 0.12 10.25 2.23
CA TYR A 18 0.42 8.82 1.99
C TYR A 18 -0.78 7.84 2.00
N PRO A 19 -1.88 8.03 2.77
CA PRO A 19 -3.07 7.17 2.71
C PRO A 19 -3.78 7.20 1.35
N ILE A 20 -3.36 8.06 0.41
CA ILE A 20 -3.80 8.03 -0.99
C ILE A 20 -3.58 6.66 -1.64
N ILE A 21 -2.55 5.90 -1.21
CA ILE A 21 -2.27 4.56 -1.74
C ILE A 21 -3.41 3.57 -1.43
N TYR A 22 -4.27 3.88 -0.45
CA TYR A 22 -5.42 3.07 -0.05
C TYR A 22 -6.69 3.39 -0.86
N ALA A 23 -6.68 4.39 -1.74
CA ALA A 23 -7.88 4.78 -2.49
C ALA A 23 -8.40 3.64 -3.36
N LEU A 24 -7.51 3.02 -4.14
CA LEU A 24 -7.86 1.93 -5.05
C LEU A 24 -8.40 0.67 -4.35
N PRO A 25 -7.76 0.09 -3.32
CA PRO A 25 -8.32 -1.08 -2.65
C PRO A 25 -9.66 -0.76 -1.97
N ILE A 26 -9.84 0.44 -1.40
CA ILE A 26 -11.14 0.86 -0.85
C ILE A 26 -12.20 0.91 -1.94
N ILE A 27 -11.90 1.49 -3.11
CA ILE A 27 -12.83 1.54 -4.25
C ILE A 27 -13.19 0.13 -4.74
N LEU A 28 -12.21 -0.77 -4.83
CA LEU A 28 -12.44 -2.15 -5.27
C LEU A 28 -13.29 -2.93 -4.28
N LEU A 29 -13.09 -2.72 -2.98
CA LEU A 29 -13.89 -3.33 -1.92
C LEU A 29 -15.38 -2.93 -2.00
N LEU A 30 -15.69 -1.73 -2.51
CA LEU A 30 -17.06 -1.22 -2.71
C LEU A 30 -17.80 -1.86 -3.90
N ASP A 31 -17.47 -3.10 -4.25
CA ASP A 31 -18.13 -3.86 -5.30
C ASP A 31 -19.61 -4.11 -4.97
N PRO A 32 -20.55 -3.88 -5.92
CA PRO A 32 -21.97 -4.22 -5.78
C PRO A 32 -22.25 -5.64 -5.25
N LEU A 33 -21.37 -6.60 -5.53
CA LEU A 33 -21.52 -8.00 -5.09
C LEU A 33 -21.46 -8.18 -3.56
N HIS A 34 -20.79 -7.28 -2.85
CA HIS A 34 -20.72 -7.27 -1.38
C HIS A 34 -21.73 -6.30 -0.76
N PHE A 35 -22.19 -5.33 -1.55
CA PHE A 35 -22.96 -4.18 -1.08
C PHE A 35 -24.29 -4.04 -1.85
N GLN A 36 -25.27 -4.87 -1.52
CA GLN A 36 -26.63 -4.75 -2.06
C GLN A 36 -27.34 -3.49 -1.52
N ARG A 37 -28.34 -2.98 -2.26
CA ARG A 37 -29.12 -1.80 -1.85
C ARG A 37 -30.07 -2.20 -0.71
N GLY A 38 -30.00 -1.50 0.42
CA GLY A 38 -30.89 -1.74 1.57
C GLY A 38 -30.44 -2.83 2.56
N LYS A 39 -29.39 -3.60 2.27
CA LYS A 39 -28.83 -4.61 3.20
C LYS A 39 -27.50 -4.12 3.79
N LYS A 40 -27.30 -4.31 5.10
CA LYS A 40 -25.98 -4.14 5.73
C LYS A 40 -25.05 -5.26 5.25
N PRO A 41 -23.81 -4.96 4.85
CA PRO A 41 -22.86 -6.00 4.45
C PRO A 41 -22.55 -6.89 5.67
N ALA A 42 -22.55 -8.20 5.48
CA ALA A 42 -22.10 -9.15 6.50
C ALA A 42 -20.57 -9.15 6.52
N ILE A 43 -19.99 -8.85 7.69
CA ILE A 43 -18.56 -8.95 7.93
C ILE A 43 -18.26 -10.43 8.18
N VAL A 44 -17.24 -10.96 7.52
CA VAL A 44 -16.80 -12.33 7.75
C VAL A 44 -16.32 -12.45 9.20
N ASP A 45 -16.80 -13.46 9.92
CA ASP A 45 -16.30 -13.72 11.28
C ASP A 45 -14.79 -14.02 11.21
N TRP A 46 -14.01 -13.19 11.90
CA TRP A 46 -12.56 -13.25 11.92
C TRP A 46 -12.04 -14.59 12.47
N SER A 47 -12.87 -15.30 13.26
CA SER A 47 -12.58 -16.63 13.78
C SER A 47 -12.46 -17.71 12.68
N CYS A 48 -13.02 -17.49 11.48
CA CYS A 48 -12.99 -18.45 10.36
C CYS A 48 -11.60 -18.69 9.76
N ARG A 49 -10.56 -17.93 10.18
CA ARG A 49 -9.14 -18.14 9.80
C ARG A 49 -8.62 -19.55 10.17
N THR A 50 -9.31 -20.30 11.02
CA THR A 50 -8.97 -21.67 11.43
C THR A 50 -9.67 -22.77 10.63
N SER A 51 -10.74 -22.50 9.87
CA SER A 51 -11.65 -23.56 9.41
C SER A 51 -11.71 -23.80 7.89
N LYS A 52 -11.43 -22.82 7.02
CA LYS A 52 -11.59 -23.03 5.57
C LYS A 52 -10.33 -22.67 4.78
N LYS A 53 -9.67 -23.68 4.20
CA LYS A 53 -8.87 -23.52 2.97
C LYS A 53 -9.86 -23.10 1.87
N SER A 54 -10.12 -21.80 1.76
CA SER A 54 -10.82 -21.25 0.62
C SER A 54 -10.01 -21.56 -0.63
N ARG A 55 -10.54 -22.45 -1.49
CA ARG A 55 -10.00 -22.72 -2.82
C ARG A 55 -9.81 -21.39 -3.57
N ASP A 56 -8.67 -21.23 -4.20
CA ASP A 56 -8.39 -20.12 -5.10
C ASP A 56 -9.51 -20.04 -6.16
N PRO A 57 -10.21 -18.91 -6.32
CA PRO A 57 -11.22 -18.76 -7.34
C PRO A 57 -10.56 -18.32 -8.65
N ILE A 58 -9.63 -19.10 -9.18
CA ILE A 58 -9.04 -18.82 -10.50
C ILE A 58 -8.85 -20.13 -11.24
N ASN A 59 -9.97 -20.72 -11.67
CA ASN A 59 -9.96 -21.63 -12.81
C ASN A 59 -11.06 -21.18 -13.77
N ASN A 60 -10.75 -20.14 -14.56
CA ASN A 60 -11.52 -19.79 -15.74
C ASN A 60 -10.53 -19.22 -16.77
N LYS A 61 -10.40 -19.91 -17.90
CA LYS A 61 -9.72 -19.42 -19.11
C LYS A 61 -10.51 -18.21 -19.63
N ILE A 62 -10.20 -17.02 -19.12
CA ILE A 62 -10.72 -15.75 -19.63
C ILE A 62 -9.52 -14.97 -20.18
N THR A 63 -9.65 -14.51 -21.43
CA THR A 63 -8.62 -13.77 -22.15
C THR A 63 -8.24 -12.49 -21.39
N ARG A 64 -6.93 -12.24 -21.19
CA ARG A 64 -6.37 -11.14 -20.39
C ARG A 64 -6.96 -9.75 -20.72
N SER A 65 -7.28 -9.50 -21.99
CA SER A 65 -7.84 -8.23 -22.47
C SER A 65 -9.29 -7.98 -22.00
N GLN A 66 -10.17 -8.97 -22.12
CA GLN A 66 -11.56 -8.87 -21.64
C GLN A 66 -11.64 -8.74 -20.11
N TYR A 67 -10.67 -9.32 -19.40
CA TYR A 67 -10.58 -9.21 -17.94
C TYR A 67 -10.19 -7.79 -17.48
N ILE A 68 -9.20 -7.18 -18.14
CA ILE A 68 -8.77 -5.80 -17.86
C ILE A 68 -9.90 -4.81 -18.19
N TRP A 69 -10.56 -4.98 -19.33
CA TRP A 69 -11.71 -4.15 -19.70
C TRP A 69 -12.84 -4.25 -18.66
N ASN A 70 -13.20 -5.47 -18.26
CA ASN A 70 -14.22 -5.69 -17.24
C ASN A 70 -13.81 -5.14 -15.86
N PHE A 71 -12.53 -5.12 -15.53
CA PHE A 71 -12.02 -4.47 -14.32
C PHE A 71 -12.26 -2.95 -14.36
N PHE A 72 -11.87 -2.28 -15.45
CA PHE A 72 -12.07 -0.84 -15.62
C PHE A 72 -13.55 -0.44 -15.68
N VAL A 73 -14.38 -1.17 -16.43
CA VAL A 73 -15.83 -0.90 -16.50
C VAL A 73 -16.48 -1.06 -15.12
N LYS A 74 -16.07 -2.06 -14.34
CA LYS A 74 -16.58 -2.24 -12.97
C LYS A 74 -16.17 -1.11 -12.01
N LEU A 75 -15.08 -0.38 -12.27
CA LEU A 75 -14.70 0.78 -11.44
C LEU A 75 -15.77 1.88 -11.44
N PHE A 76 -16.54 2.04 -12.53
CA PHE A 76 -17.54 3.09 -12.69
C PHE A 76 -18.92 2.75 -12.12
N THR A 77 -18.96 2.13 -10.94
CA THR A 77 -20.22 1.92 -10.21
C THR A 77 -20.66 3.21 -9.51
N ARG A 78 -21.97 3.50 -9.46
CA ARG A 78 -22.53 4.68 -8.75
C ARG A 78 -21.93 4.91 -7.36
N ARG A 79 -21.77 3.86 -6.55
CA ARG A 79 -21.19 3.98 -5.19
C ARG A 79 -19.71 4.39 -5.23
N ARG A 80 -18.92 3.79 -6.14
CA ARG A 80 -17.50 4.09 -6.33
C ARG A 80 -17.30 5.53 -6.79
N VAL A 81 -18.12 5.99 -7.74
CA VAL A 81 -18.13 7.38 -8.20
C VAL A 81 -18.50 8.33 -7.06
N VAL A 82 -19.58 8.06 -6.32
CA VAL A 82 -19.96 8.90 -5.17
C VAL A 82 -18.85 8.96 -4.13
N PHE A 83 -18.20 7.84 -3.80
CA PHE A 83 -17.07 7.82 -2.88
C PHE A 83 -15.91 8.69 -3.38
N ALA A 84 -15.50 8.48 -4.63
CA ALA A 84 -14.39 9.21 -5.24
C ALA A 84 -14.69 10.72 -5.34
N THR A 85 -15.90 11.10 -5.72
CA THR A 85 -16.32 12.50 -5.79
C THR A 85 -16.36 13.14 -4.41
N VAL A 86 -16.93 12.49 -3.39
CA VAL A 86 -16.99 13.04 -2.03
C VAL A 86 -15.60 13.14 -1.40
N ALA A 87 -14.78 12.09 -1.49
CA ALA A 87 -13.42 12.10 -0.95
C ALA A 87 -12.53 13.11 -1.70
N GLY A 88 -12.60 13.12 -3.03
CA GLY A 88 -11.85 14.02 -3.89
C GLY A 88 -12.25 15.49 -3.69
N SER A 89 -13.54 15.79 -3.63
CA SER A 89 -14.01 17.16 -3.33
C SER A 89 -13.60 17.61 -1.94
N THR A 90 -13.68 16.73 -0.92
CA THR A 90 -13.18 17.05 0.43
C THR A 90 -11.69 17.39 0.39
N PHE A 91 -10.87 16.54 -0.22
CA PHE A 91 -9.43 16.80 -0.39
C PHE A 91 -9.16 18.13 -1.10
N LEU A 92 -9.85 18.40 -2.21
CA LEU A 92 -9.66 19.62 -3.01
C LEU A 92 -10.12 20.88 -2.29
N VAL A 93 -11.24 20.84 -1.57
CA VAL A 93 -11.75 21.99 -0.80
C VAL A 93 -10.76 22.36 0.29
N PHE A 94 -10.31 21.42 1.12
CA PHE A 94 -9.34 21.71 2.18
C PHE A 94 -7.97 22.12 1.62
N THR A 95 -7.52 21.50 0.53
CA THR A 95 -6.29 21.92 -0.16
C THR A 95 -6.42 23.33 -0.72
N GLY A 96 -7.56 23.67 -1.32
CA GLY A 96 -7.85 25.01 -1.82
C GLY A 96 -7.95 26.06 -0.71
N LEU A 97 -8.53 25.72 0.44
CA LEU A 97 -8.56 26.58 1.63
C LEU A 97 -7.14 26.85 2.15
N CYS A 98 -6.31 25.82 2.30
CA CYS A 98 -4.92 26.00 2.72
C CYS A 98 -4.10 26.77 1.67
N PHE A 99 -4.33 26.54 0.38
CA PHE A 99 -3.70 27.31 -0.68
C PHE A 99 -4.12 28.79 -0.64
N PHE A 100 -5.38 29.09 -0.35
CA PHE A 100 -5.83 30.46 -0.17
C PHE A 100 -5.15 31.16 1.02
N LEU A 101 -4.90 30.43 2.12
CA LEU A 101 -4.28 30.97 3.34
C LEU A 101 -2.76 31.11 3.23
N TYR A 102 -2.08 30.14 2.60
CA TYR A 102 -0.62 29.98 2.63
C TYR A 102 0.05 30.06 1.25
N GLY A 103 -0.73 30.17 0.17
CA GLY A 103 -0.23 30.33 -1.18
C GLY A 103 0.54 29.11 -1.73
N TRP A 104 1.49 29.39 -2.62
CA TRP A 104 2.27 28.39 -3.35
C TRP A 104 3.20 27.56 -2.46
N GLU A 105 3.71 28.14 -1.37
CA GLU A 105 4.59 27.46 -0.42
C GLU A 105 3.91 26.23 0.17
N PHE A 106 2.64 26.36 0.58
CA PHE A 106 1.85 25.22 1.05
C PHE A 106 1.72 24.13 -0.02
N LEU A 107 1.34 24.50 -1.25
CA LEU A 107 1.13 23.50 -2.30
C LEU A 107 2.43 22.77 -2.65
N HIS A 108 3.54 23.52 -2.70
CA HIS A 108 4.86 22.96 -2.94
C HIS A 108 5.24 21.99 -1.83
N GLU A 109 5.33 22.44 -0.59
CA GLU A 109 5.83 21.65 0.53
C GLU A 109 4.91 20.49 0.91
N ALA A 110 3.59 20.70 0.89
CA ALA A 110 2.64 19.68 1.34
C ALA A 110 2.37 18.59 0.28
N LEU A 111 2.46 18.92 -1.01
CA LEU A 111 2.07 18.00 -2.09
C LEU A 111 3.16 17.79 -3.15
N LEU A 112 3.59 18.85 -3.84
CA LEU A 112 4.42 18.73 -5.05
C LEU A 112 5.85 18.28 -4.74
N TYR A 113 6.41 18.76 -3.64
CA TYR A 113 7.75 18.42 -3.16
C TYR A 113 7.91 16.91 -3.00
N HIS A 114 6.89 16.19 -2.54
CA HIS A 114 6.95 14.74 -2.37
C HIS A 114 7.10 13.95 -3.67
N LEU A 115 6.65 14.50 -4.81
CA LEU A 115 6.82 13.87 -6.12
C LEU A 115 8.25 14.02 -6.63
N THR A 116 8.84 15.20 -6.46
CA THR A 116 10.17 15.53 -6.97
C THR A 116 11.29 15.27 -5.97
N ARG A 117 10.96 14.98 -4.69
CA ARG A 117 11.92 14.82 -3.60
C ARG A 117 13.05 13.87 -3.97
N THR A 118 14.27 14.35 -3.78
CA THR A 118 15.52 13.61 -3.90
C THR A 118 16.31 13.86 -2.63
N ASP A 119 16.64 12.80 -1.92
CA ASP A 119 17.35 12.90 -0.65
C ASP A 119 18.51 11.90 -0.69
N PRO A 120 19.76 12.35 -0.89
CA PRO A 120 20.91 11.46 -0.94
C PRO A 120 21.40 11.06 0.45
N ARG A 121 21.11 11.85 1.49
CA ARG A 121 21.56 11.59 2.86
C ARG A 121 20.51 10.82 3.63
N HIS A 122 20.95 9.99 4.57
CA HIS A 122 20.05 9.22 5.46
C HIS A 122 18.94 8.44 4.72
N ASN A 123 19.21 8.06 3.48
CA ASN A 123 18.25 7.41 2.60
C ASN A 123 18.61 5.93 2.44
N PHE A 124 17.77 5.06 3.01
CA PHE A 124 17.98 3.61 2.96
C PHE A 124 17.75 2.99 1.58
N SER A 125 17.21 3.75 0.63
CA SER A 125 16.88 3.23 -0.69
C SER A 125 18.13 2.96 -1.52
N ILE A 126 18.04 2.00 -2.43
CA ILE A 126 19.10 1.72 -3.42
C ILE A 126 19.42 2.92 -4.32
N TYR A 127 18.54 3.91 -4.38
CA TYR A 127 18.66 5.08 -5.23
C TYR A 127 19.54 6.16 -4.62
N PHE A 128 19.83 6.15 -3.31
CA PHE A 128 20.56 7.24 -2.66
C PHE A 128 21.90 7.50 -3.35
N TYR A 129 22.63 6.45 -3.73
CA TYR A 129 23.96 6.58 -4.32
C TYR A 129 23.90 7.17 -5.72
N HIS A 130 22.92 6.76 -6.52
CA HIS A 130 22.67 7.35 -7.83
C HIS A 130 22.27 8.82 -7.72
N ILE A 131 21.40 9.15 -6.76
CA ILE A 131 20.98 10.53 -6.46
C ILE A 131 22.18 11.37 -6.01
N TYR A 132 23.06 10.81 -5.18
CA TYR A 132 24.26 11.47 -4.69
C TYR A 132 25.22 11.83 -5.83
N LEU A 133 25.52 10.89 -6.72
CA LEU A 133 26.45 11.11 -7.85
C LEU A 133 25.94 12.16 -8.85
N HIS A 134 24.62 12.34 -8.93
CA HIS A 134 23.99 13.30 -9.84
C HIS A 134 23.38 14.48 -9.08
N TYR A 135 23.82 14.77 -7.85
CA TYR A 135 23.21 15.84 -7.06
C TYR A 135 23.35 17.21 -7.73
N GLU A 136 24.46 17.46 -8.42
CA GLU A 136 24.72 18.70 -9.16
C GLU A 136 24.04 18.75 -10.54
N ARG A 137 23.67 17.60 -11.10
CA ARG A 137 22.94 17.53 -12.37
C ARG A 137 21.46 17.43 -12.05
N GLU A 138 20.69 18.47 -12.39
CA GLU A 138 19.25 18.41 -12.20
C GLU A 138 18.65 17.24 -12.98
N PHE A 139 18.12 16.24 -12.27
CA PHE A 139 17.38 15.16 -12.89
C PHE A 139 16.18 15.71 -13.65
N SER A 140 16.00 15.21 -14.87
CA SER A 140 14.79 15.47 -15.64
C SER A 140 13.55 14.96 -14.90
N ILE A 141 12.40 15.56 -15.18
CA ILE A 141 11.12 15.11 -14.60
C ILE A 141 10.85 13.64 -14.96
N LEU A 142 11.25 13.22 -16.17
CA LEU A 142 11.07 11.85 -16.64
C LEU A 142 11.87 10.85 -15.80
N GLU A 143 13.14 11.12 -15.50
CA GLU A 143 13.96 10.23 -14.65
C GLU A 143 13.39 10.10 -13.24
N LYS A 144 12.92 11.23 -12.67
CA LYS A 144 12.23 11.23 -11.38
C LYS A 144 10.97 10.36 -11.42
N LEU A 145 10.18 10.43 -12.50
CA LEU A 145 8.95 9.64 -12.68
C LEU A 145 9.23 8.15 -12.92
N VAL A 146 10.27 7.81 -13.69
CA VAL A 146 10.65 6.41 -13.95
C VAL A 146 11.03 5.69 -12.66
N SER A 147 11.65 6.38 -11.70
CA SER A 147 11.97 5.80 -10.39
C SER A 147 10.73 5.36 -9.57
N PHE A 148 9.54 5.86 -9.89
CA PHE A 148 8.28 5.41 -9.28
C PHE A 148 7.71 4.14 -9.91
N LEU A 149 8.17 3.73 -11.09
CA LEU A 149 7.58 2.63 -11.83
C LEU A 149 7.63 1.29 -11.08
N PRO A 150 8.75 0.89 -10.44
CA PRO A 150 8.78 -0.34 -9.65
C PRO A 150 7.80 -0.30 -8.48
N GLN A 151 7.79 0.82 -7.75
CA GLN A 151 6.89 1.04 -6.61
C GLN A 151 5.42 0.95 -7.06
N PHE A 152 5.05 1.67 -8.12
CA PHE A 152 3.70 1.69 -8.67
C PHE A 152 3.27 0.30 -9.15
N THR A 153 4.15 -0.43 -9.83
CA THR A 153 3.88 -1.79 -10.30
C THR A 153 3.57 -2.74 -9.15
N VAL A 154 4.40 -2.73 -8.10
CA VAL A 154 4.19 -3.57 -6.92
C VAL A 154 2.87 -3.21 -6.22
N GLN A 155 2.55 -1.92 -6.10
CA GLN A 155 1.27 -1.48 -5.53
C GLN A 155 0.08 -2.05 -6.30
N LEU A 156 0.07 -1.92 -7.62
CA LEU A 156 -1.04 -2.43 -8.45
C LEU A 156 -1.21 -3.94 -8.32
N VAL A 157 -0.10 -4.70 -8.29
CA VAL A 157 -0.15 -6.16 -8.13
C VAL A 157 -0.73 -6.55 -6.77
N LEU A 158 -0.34 -5.87 -5.69
CA LEU A 158 -0.84 -6.14 -4.34
C LEU A 158 -2.33 -5.78 -4.20
N ILE A 159 -2.74 -4.63 -4.75
CA ILE A 159 -4.15 -4.23 -4.80
C ILE A 159 -4.96 -5.30 -5.52
N TYR A 160 -4.52 -5.71 -6.71
CA TYR A 160 -5.21 -6.69 -7.51
C TYR A 160 -5.40 -8.03 -6.77
N ARG A 161 -4.38 -8.49 -6.03
CA ARG A 161 -4.44 -9.79 -5.34
C ARG A 161 -5.20 -9.76 -4.01
N PHE A 162 -5.13 -8.65 -3.27
CA PHE A 162 -5.54 -8.60 -1.87
C PHE A 162 -6.62 -7.56 -1.53
N ALA A 163 -7.11 -6.73 -2.46
CA ALA A 163 -8.04 -5.64 -2.15
C ALA A 163 -9.29 -6.04 -1.32
N LEU A 164 -9.79 -7.27 -1.46
CA LEU A 164 -10.94 -7.74 -0.69
C LEU A 164 -10.59 -8.12 0.77
N ASP A 165 -9.33 -8.48 1.05
CA ASP A 165 -8.78 -8.64 2.39
C ASP A 165 -8.13 -7.30 2.81
N LEU A 166 -8.98 -6.30 3.04
CA LEU A 166 -8.56 -4.91 3.16
C LEU A 166 -7.46 -4.70 4.23
N PRO A 167 -7.58 -5.15 5.49
CA PRO A 167 -6.56 -4.89 6.51
C PRO A 167 -5.18 -5.45 6.11
N PHE A 168 -5.15 -6.64 5.51
CA PHE A 168 -3.93 -7.24 5.00
C PHE A 168 -3.36 -6.50 3.80
N CYS A 169 -4.23 -6.07 2.87
CA CYS A 169 -3.86 -5.27 1.71
C CYS A 169 -3.21 -3.95 2.13
N LEU A 170 -3.84 -3.21 3.05
CA LEU A 170 -3.31 -1.94 3.57
C LEU A 170 -1.93 -2.11 4.20
N PHE A 171 -1.74 -3.16 5.02
CA PHE A 171 -0.45 -3.48 5.61
C PHE A 171 0.61 -3.74 4.54
N LEU A 172 0.34 -4.65 3.60
CA LEU A 172 1.29 -5.01 2.54
C LEU A 172 1.61 -3.85 1.61
N GLN A 173 0.60 -3.06 1.23
CA GLN A 173 0.80 -1.86 0.44
C GLN A 173 1.73 -0.89 1.14
N THR A 174 1.55 -0.66 2.44
CA THR A 174 2.39 0.27 3.21
C THR A 174 3.82 -0.25 3.30
N LEU A 175 4.00 -1.53 3.64
CA LEU A 175 5.32 -2.15 3.72
C LEU A 175 6.06 -2.12 2.37
N ALA A 176 5.36 -2.46 1.28
CA ALA A 176 5.91 -2.39 -0.08
C ALA A 176 6.14 -0.95 -0.55
N PHE A 177 5.26 -0.02 -0.16
CA PHE A 177 5.42 1.40 -0.50
C PHE A 177 6.73 1.93 0.09
N VAL A 178 7.03 1.60 1.35
CA VAL A 178 8.28 1.97 1.99
C VAL A 178 9.46 1.26 1.34
N ALA A 179 9.40 -0.07 1.17
CA ALA A 179 10.51 -0.85 0.63
C ALA A 179 10.96 -0.41 -0.78
N PHE A 180 10.02 -0.02 -1.64
CA PHE A 180 10.29 0.38 -3.02
C PHE A 180 10.32 1.91 -3.23
N ASN A 181 10.27 2.71 -2.15
CA ASN A 181 10.35 4.16 -2.29
C ASN A 181 11.76 4.60 -2.72
N LYS A 182 11.86 5.63 -3.57
CA LYS A 182 13.12 6.27 -3.92
C LYS A 182 13.80 6.97 -2.75
N VAL A 183 13.03 7.46 -1.78
CA VAL A 183 13.53 8.10 -0.56
C VAL A 183 12.92 7.38 0.63
N ILE A 184 13.75 6.69 1.40
CA ILE A 184 13.35 5.93 2.57
C ILE A 184 14.04 6.53 3.79
N THR A 185 13.25 7.03 4.74
CA THR A 185 13.73 7.51 6.04
C THR A 185 13.17 6.63 7.16
N ALA A 186 13.84 6.61 8.31
CA ALA A 186 13.43 5.78 9.45
C ALA A 186 12.01 6.10 9.96
N GLN A 187 11.53 7.33 9.76
CA GLN A 187 10.18 7.75 10.14
C GLN A 187 9.09 6.93 9.46
N TYR A 188 9.34 6.43 8.24
CA TYR A 188 8.35 5.67 7.47
C TYR A 188 8.00 4.32 8.12
N PHE A 189 8.88 3.77 8.97
CA PHE A 189 8.67 2.46 9.58
C PHE A 189 7.47 2.43 10.53
N VAL A 190 7.12 3.58 11.12
CA VAL A 190 5.94 3.73 11.97
C VAL A 190 4.63 3.46 11.19
N TRP A 191 4.62 3.69 9.87
CA TRP A 191 3.40 3.62 9.06
C TRP A 191 2.83 2.21 8.96
N PHE A 192 3.68 1.18 8.84
CA PHE A 192 3.18 -0.21 8.81
C PHE A 192 3.11 -0.83 10.20
N PHE A 193 3.82 -0.30 11.21
CA PHE A 193 3.68 -0.75 12.59
C PHE A 193 2.29 -0.49 13.17
N CYS A 194 1.63 0.61 12.82
CA CYS A 194 0.25 0.83 13.26
C CYS A 194 -0.77 -0.14 12.64
N LEU A 195 -0.42 -0.75 11.49
CA LEU A 195 -1.26 -1.75 10.80
C LEU A 195 -0.93 -3.19 11.21
N LEU A 196 0.24 -3.43 11.82
CA LEU A 196 0.70 -4.75 12.21
C LEU A 196 -0.28 -5.46 13.18
N PRO A 197 -0.83 -4.82 14.23
CA PRO A 197 -1.81 -5.46 15.13
C PRO A 197 -3.06 -5.98 14.41
N LEU A 198 -3.48 -5.35 13.31
CA LEU A 198 -4.66 -5.74 12.54
C LEU A 198 -4.45 -7.06 11.78
N ILE A 199 -3.23 -7.35 11.35
CA ILE A 199 -2.93 -8.57 10.58
C ILE A 199 -2.43 -9.72 11.46
N LEU A 200 -2.09 -9.43 12.71
CA LEU A 200 -1.44 -10.36 13.63
C LEU A 200 -2.29 -11.44 14.30
N PRO A 201 -3.65 -11.53 14.24
CA PRO A 201 -4.39 -12.32 15.24
C PRO A 201 -3.95 -13.79 15.32
N TRP A 202 -3.09 -14.00 16.32
CA TRP A 202 -2.68 -15.17 17.08
C TRP A 202 -2.83 -16.52 16.37
N ARG A 203 -2.00 -16.73 15.35
CA ARG A 203 -1.75 -18.06 14.75
C ARG A 203 -0.85 -18.89 15.67
N LYS A 204 -1.05 -20.22 15.64
CA LYS A 204 -0.28 -21.23 16.39
C LYS A 204 1.25 -21.04 16.23
N MET A 205 1.98 -21.55 17.22
CA MET A 205 3.40 -21.38 17.56
C MET A 205 4.42 -21.29 16.40
N GLU A 206 4.13 -21.86 15.22
CA GLU A 206 4.98 -21.81 14.03
C GLU A 206 5.15 -20.41 13.41
N LEU A 207 4.16 -19.51 13.57
CA LEU A 207 4.29 -18.13 13.10
C LEU A 207 5.22 -17.31 14.02
N LYS A 208 5.40 -17.72 15.28
CA LYS A 208 6.24 -16.97 16.25
C LYS A 208 7.70 -16.97 15.82
N TRP A 209 8.26 -18.12 15.44
CA TRP A 209 9.67 -18.22 15.03
C TRP A 209 9.94 -17.60 13.67
N LYS A 210 9.05 -17.82 12.68
CA LYS A 210 9.17 -17.19 11.35
C LYS A 210 8.99 -15.67 11.45
N GLY A 211 8.04 -15.21 12.25
CA GLY A 211 7.80 -13.80 12.53
C GLY A 211 8.97 -13.16 13.27
N LEU A 212 9.48 -13.80 14.32
CA LEU A 212 10.67 -13.35 15.04
C LEU A 212 11.89 -13.29 14.10
N GLY A 213 12.07 -14.29 13.24
CA GLY A 213 13.12 -14.28 12.21
C GLY A 213 12.99 -13.10 11.24
N CYS A 214 11.77 -12.79 10.80
CA CYS A 214 11.51 -11.61 9.95
C CYS A 214 11.82 -10.29 10.69
N ILE A 215 11.42 -10.18 11.96
CA ILE A 215 11.69 -9.01 12.79
C ILE A 215 13.20 -8.84 13.02
N SER A 216 13.90 -9.91 13.40
CA SER A 216 15.34 -9.89 13.61
C SER A 216 16.11 -9.55 12.34
N LEU A 217 15.71 -10.12 11.19
CA LEU A 217 16.30 -9.78 9.89
C LEU A 217 16.06 -8.30 9.55
N TRP A 218 14.84 -7.81 9.74
CA TRP A 218 14.48 -6.43 9.44
C TRP A 218 15.23 -5.43 10.33
N ILE A 219 15.32 -5.68 11.63
CA ILE A 219 16.11 -4.88 12.58
C ILE A 219 17.59 -4.94 12.19
N GLY A 220 18.13 -6.14 11.94
CA GLY A 220 19.52 -6.35 11.55
C GLY A 220 19.92 -5.61 10.27
N ALA A 221 19.02 -5.58 9.27
CA ALA A 221 19.27 -4.83 8.03
C ALA A 221 19.38 -3.32 8.28
N GLN A 222 18.54 -2.76 9.17
CA GLN A 222 18.60 -1.34 9.51
C GLN A 222 19.83 -1.01 10.33
N THR A 223 20.14 -1.77 11.37
CA THR A 223 21.30 -1.52 12.23
C THR A 223 22.60 -1.64 11.43
N HIS A 224 22.66 -2.60 10.50
CA HIS A 224 23.77 -2.72 9.57
C HIS A 224 23.89 -1.48 8.67
N TRP A 225 22.80 -1.00 8.07
CA TRP A 225 22.82 0.23 7.28
C TRP A 225 23.25 1.46 8.11
N LEU A 226 22.70 1.61 9.31
CA LEU A 226 23.01 2.70 10.24
C LEU A 226 24.48 2.72 10.65
N LEU A 227 25.12 1.55 10.81
CA LEU A 227 26.55 1.47 11.09
C LEU A 227 27.38 2.14 9.99
N TRP A 228 27.10 1.83 8.72
CA TRP A 228 27.80 2.44 7.59
C TRP A 228 27.44 3.92 7.43
N GLY A 229 26.17 4.28 7.63
CA GLY A 229 25.74 5.67 7.63
C GLY A 229 26.45 6.51 8.70
N TYR A 230 26.68 5.94 9.89
CA TYR A 230 27.45 6.59 10.94
C TYR A 230 28.92 6.81 10.55
N LEU A 231 29.57 5.80 9.96
CA LEU A 231 30.95 5.93 9.50
C LEU A 231 31.10 6.98 8.40
N LEU A 232 30.11 7.10 7.52
CA LEU A 232 30.10 8.10 6.47
C LEU A 232 29.89 9.52 7.04
N GLU A 233 28.79 9.74 7.75
CA GLU A 233 28.32 11.08 8.13
C GLU A 233 29.07 11.67 9.33
N PHE A 234 29.38 10.85 10.34
CA PHE A 234 29.98 11.34 11.59
C PHE A 234 31.49 11.09 11.68
N ARG A 235 32.00 10.04 11.03
CA ARG A 235 33.44 9.73 11.01
C ARG A 235 34.13 10.18 9.73
N GLY A 236 33.40 10.69 8.74
CA GLY A 236 33.96 11.20 7.49
C GLY A 236 34.68 10.14 6.63
N LYS A 237 34.40 8.84 6.85
CA LYS A 237 35.03 7.76 6.08
C LYS A 237 34.33 7.61 4.73
N ASN A 238 35.10 7.47 3.66
CA ASN A 238 34.56 7.22 2.32
C ASN A 238 34.06 5.77 2.19
N VAL A 239 32.82 5.52 2.63
CA VAL A 239 32.17 4.18 2.62
C VAL A 239 30.91 4.13 1.75
N PHE A 240 30.81 4.99 0.74
CA PHE A 240 29.61 5.10 -0.11
C PHE A 240 29.22 3.77 -0.78
N PHE A 241 30.20 3.01 -1.28
CA PHE A 241 29.92 1.72 -1.92
C PHE A 241 29.37 0.68 -0.94
N GLN A 242 29.95 0.58 0.26
CA GLN A 242 29.49 -0.33 1.31
C GLN A 242 28.09 0.06 1.78
N LEU A 243 27.82 1.37 1.94
CA LEU A 243 26.50 1.87 2.28
C LEU A 243 25.46 1.52 1.18
N TRP A 244 25.84 1.64 -0.08
CA TRP A 244 25.01 1.21 -1.21
C TRP A 244 24.73 -0.31 -1.19
N MET A 245 25.74 -1.14 -0.94
CA MET A 245 25.57 -2.58 -0.76
C MET A 245 24.61 -2.91 0.39
N THR A 246 24.66 -2.17 1.51
CA THR A 246 23.69 -2.36 2.59
C THR A 246 22.29 -1.89 2.26
N SER A 247 22.13 -0.95 1.33
CA SER A 247 20.81 -0.53 0.83
C SER A 247 20.18 -1.62 -0.05
N LEU A 248 20.98 -2.30 -0.86
CA LEU A 248 20.55 -3.50 -1.60
C LEU A 248 20.14 -4.63 -0.64
N PHE A 249 20.94 -4.85 0.41
CA PHE A 249 20.61 -5.82 1.45
C PHE A 249 19.30 -5.44 2.17
N PHE A 250 19.11 -4.17 2.49
CA PHE A 250 17.88 -3.66 3.12
C PHE A 250 16.65 -3.89 2.22
N LEU A 251 16.73 -3.60 0.92
CA LEU A 251 15.65 -3.90 -0.04
C LEU A 251 15.35 -5.40 -0.10
N THR A 252 16.40 -6.24 -0.14
CA THR A 252 16.27 -7.70 -0.16
C THR A 252 15.61 -8.22 1.11
N ALA A 253 16.03 -7.72 2.28
CA ALA A 253 15.44 -8.06 3.58
C ALA A 253 13.95 -7.69 3.64
N ASN A 254 13.58 -6.46 3.24
CA ASN A 254 12.17 -6.04 3.21
C ASN A 254 11.34 -6.90 2.24
N THR A 255 11.88 -7.19 1.05
CA THR A 255 11.21 -8.06 0.06
C THR A 255 11.02 -9.48 0.61
N PHE A 256 12.03 -10.02 1.29
CA PHE A 256 11.93 -11.32 1.96
C PHE A 256 10.84 -11.32 3.04
N VAL A 257 10.76 -10.26 3.87
CA VAL A 257 9.70 -10.11 4.87
C VAL A 257 8.33 -10.08 4.20
N ILE A 258 8.14 -9.28 3.15
CA ILE A 258 6.89 -9.21 2.38
C ILE A 258 6.49 -10.60 1.86
N ILE A 259 7.42 -11.34 1.25
CA ILE A 259 7.17 -12.69 0.71
C ILE A 259 6.79 -13.66 1.83
N ASN A 260 7.48 -13.64 2.96
CA ASN A 260 7.18 -14.52 4.09
C ASN A 260 5.82 -14.22 4.72
N VAL A 261 5.46 -12.94 4.84
CA VAL A 261 4.13 -12.52 5.32
C VAL A 261 3.06 -13.01 4.34
N ILE A 262 3.24 -12.83 3.04
CA ILE A 262 2.30 -13.33 2.01
C ILE A 262 2.14 -14.85 2.07
N ARG A 263 3.25 -15.60 2.11
CA ARG A 263 3.22 -17.08 2.16
C ARG A 263 2.59 -17.62 3.44
N SER A 264 2.75 -16.88 4.53
CA SER A 264 2.16 -17.23 5.83
C SER A 264 0.74 -16.71 5.96
N HIS A 265 0.20 -15.94 5.01
CA HIS A 265 -1.13 -15.39 5.11
C HIS A 265 -2.21 -16.41 4.71
N LEU A 266 -3.34 -16.38 5.40
CA LEU A 266 -4.54 -17.08 4.97
C LEU A 266 -5.52 -16.01 4.51
N TYR A 267 -5.79 -15.99 3.21
CA TYR A 267 -6.67 -15.01 2.59
C TYR A 267 -8.07 -15.06 3.20
N CYS A 268 -8.54 -13.93 3.73
CA CYS A 268 -9.86 -13.81 4.33
C CYS A 268 -10.52 -12.51 3.83
N PRO A 269 -11.49 -12.57 2.90
CA PRO A 269 -12.17 -11.37 2.46
C PRO A 269 -12.91 -10.70 3.63
N LEU A 270 -12.94 -9.37 3.65
CA LEU A 270 -13.56 -8.61 4.75
C LEU A 270 -15.08 -8.79 4.79
N PHE A 271 -15.72 -8.89 3.61
CA PHE A 271 -17.16 -9.02 3.47
C PHE A 271 -17.53 -10.36 2.84
N GLU A 272 -18.63 -10.94 3.30
CA GLU A 272 -19.22 -12.10 2.66
C GLU A 272 -19.78 -11.76 1.28
N LYS A 273 -19.65 -12.68 0.33
CA LYS A 273 -20.28 -12.52 -0.98
C LYS A 273 -21.79 -12.65 -0.81
N SER A 274 -22.55 -11.63 -1.22
CA SER A 274 -24.00 -11.72 -1.16
C SER A 274 -24.49 -12.79 -2.13
N GLN A 275 -25.10 -13.86 -1.61
CA GLN A 275 -25.74 -14.87 -2.46
C GLN A 275 -26.91 -14.20 -3.18
N SER A 276 -26.77 -14.01 -4.49
CA SER A 276 -27.92 -13.81 -5.37
C SER A 276 -28.67 -15.14 -5.38
N ASN A 277 -29.89 -15.18 -4.83
CA ASN A 277 -30.82 -16.28 -5.10
C ASN A 277 -31.08 -16.30 -6.61
N SER A 278 -30.31 -17.07 -7.36
CA SER A 278 -30.76 -17.64 -8.62
C SER A 278 -31.68 -18.81 -8.28
N GLY A 279 -32.90 -18.47 -7.89
CA GLY A 279 -33.96 -19.39 -7.55
C GLY A 279 -35.27 -18.79 -8.05
N ASP A 280 -35.44 -18.80 -9.36
CA ASP A 280 -36.75 -18.63 -10.00
C ASP A 280 -36.75 -19.43 -11.31
N GLY A 281 -37.73 -20.34 -11.42
CA GLY A 281 -38.14 -20.95 -12.68
C GLY A 281 -37.66 -22.38 -12.96
N LEU A 282 -38.31 -23.37 -12.33
CA LEU A 282 -38.88 -24.56 -12.99
C LEU A 282 -39.50 -25.49 -11.93
N LYS A 283 -40.72 -25.15 -11.49
CA LYS A 283 -41.73 -26.15 -11.18
C LYS A 283 -42.66 -26.18 -12.39
N ALA A 284 -42.53 -27.22 -13.21
CA ALA A 284 -43.58 -27.66 -14.09
C ALA A 284 -44.13 -28.94 -13.47
N GLU A 285 -45.30 -28.83 -12.85
CA GLU A 285 -46.29 -29.91 -12.83
C GLU A 285 -47.04 -29.88 -14.16
#